data_AF-B4HQR0-F1
#
_entry.id   AF-B4HQR0-F1
#
_cell.length_a   1.000
_cell.length_b   1.000
_cell.length_c   1.000
_cell.angle_alpha   90.00
_cell.angle_beta   90.00
_cell.angle_gamma   90.00
#
_symmetry.space_group_name_H-M   'P 1'
#
loop_
_entity.id
_entity.type
_entity.pdbx_description
1 polymer ?
#
loop_
_entity_poly.entity_id
_entity_poly.type
_entity_poly.pdbx_seq_one_letter_code
_entity_poly.pdbx_strand_id
1 'polypeptide(L)'
;MAVIISCLLLLLATVSQSKTVGYDAAADRNLLAADLYNAVGADHLNENVVISPATIQSSMALAFVGAKGQTASELQQGLRLGPGDADAGEPAQR
;
A
#
# COMPACT_ATOMS: atom_id res chain seq x y z
N MET A 1 -20.10 33.56 21.75
CA MET A 1 -20.86 32.30 21.90
C MET A 1 -21.54 31.84 20.59
N ALA A 2 -22.15 32.74 19.80
CA ALA A 2 -22.83 32.38 18.54
C ALA A 2 -21.90 31.85 17.41
N VAL A 3 -20.65 32.32 17.33
CA VAL A 3 -19.69 31.93 16.28
C VAL A 3 -19.28 30.45 16.39
N ILE A 4 -19.11 29.96 17.61
CA ILE A 4 -18.71 28.56 17.89
C ILE A 4 -19.85 27.61 17.50
N ILE A 5 -21.10 27.99 17.77
CA ILE A 5 -22.29 27.19 17.42
C ILE A 5 -22.46 27.11 15.89
N SER A 6 -22.23 28.21 15.18
CA SER A 6 -22.28 28.21 13.70
C SER A 6 -21.21 27.32 13.07
N CYS A 7 -19.97 27.36 13.58
CA CYS A 7 -18.90 26.46 13.13
C CYS A 7 -19.22 24.99 13.39
N LEU A 8 -19.80 24.67 14.56
CA LEU A 8 -20.14 23.29 14.91
C LEU A 8 -21.26 22.73 14.01
N LEU A 9 -22.24 23.56 13.66
CA LEU A 9 -23.33 23.17 12.75
C LEU A 9 -22.84 22.96 11.31
N LEU A 10 -21.88 23.78 10.84
CA LEU A 10 -21.26 23.62 9.52
C LEU A 10 -20.45 22.31 9.42
N LEU A 11 -19.76 21.92 10.49
CA LEU A 11 -18.98 20.67 10.53
C LEU A 11 -19.87 19.42 10.52
N LEU A 12 -21.06 19.47 11.12
CA LEU A 12 -21.99 18.34 11.13
C LEU A 12 -22.64 18.10 9.75
N ALA A 13 -22.84 19.15 8.96
CA ALA A 13 -23.46 19.06 7.65
C ALA A 13 -22.56 18.38 6.59
N THR A 14 -21.24 18.36 6.77
CA THR A 14 -20.28 17.81 5.80
C THR A 14 -19.99 16.32 6.00
N VAL A 15 -20.40 15.72 7.12
CA VAL A 15 -20.13 14.29 7.42
C VAL A 15 -21.07 13.33 6.67
N SER A 16 -22.17 13.83 6.07
CA SER A 16 -23.20 12.96 5.49
C SER A 16 -22.86 12.35 4.12
N GLN A 17 -21.73 12.68 3.49
CA GLN A 17 -21.36 12.19 2.16
C GLN A 17 -20.15 11.25 2.18
N SER A 18 -20.22 10.19 2.99
CA SER A 18 -19.32 9.05 2.83
C SER A 18 -19.89 8.11 1.76
N LYS A 19 -19.33 8.13 0.56
CA LYS A 19 -19.57 7.07 -0.43
C LYS A 19 -19.05 5.78 0.17
N THR A 20 -19.91 4.78 0.35
CA THR A 20 -19.49 3.43 0.71
C THR A 20 -18.72 2.88 -0.49
N VAL A 21 -17.40 3.00 -0.49
CA VAL A 21 -16.55 2.23 -1.40
C VAL A 21 -16.82 0.76 -1.06
N GLY A 22 -17.41 0.03 -2.01
CA GLY A 22 -17.68 -1.39 -1.84
C GLY A 22 -16.39 -2.12 -1.50
N TYR A 23 -16.36 -2.79 -0.35
CA TYR A 23 -15.28 -3.68 0.06
C TYR A 23 -15.42 -4.99 -0.71
N ASP A 24 -14.78 -5.07 -1.88
CA ASP A 24 -14.69 -6.34 -2.61
C ASP A 24 -13.65 -7.23 -1.91
N ALA A 25 -14.14 -8.14 -1.07
CA ALA A 25 -13.33 -9.09 -0.32
C ALA A 25 -12.48 -10.03 -1.21
N ALA A 26 -12.78 -10.13 -2.52
CA ALA A 26 -11.96 -10.87 -3.47
C ALA A 26 -10.80 -10.02 -4.04
N ALA A 27 -11.00 -8.70 -4.18
CA ALA A 27 -9.95 -7.74 -4.57
C ALA A 27 -8.96 -7.45 -3.43
N ASP A 28 -9.35 -7.69 -2.18
CA ASP A 28 -8.60 -7.32 -0.97
C ASP A 28 -7.75 -8.47 -0.36
N ARG A 29 -7.42 -9.51 -1.15
CA ARG A 29 -6.43 -10.49 -0.71
C ARG A 29 -5.05 -9.84 -0.73
N ASN A 30 -4.44 -9.66 0.44
CA ASN A 30 -3.04 -9.22 0.54
C ASN A 30 -2.09 -10.34 0.06
N LEU A 31 -1.96 -10.48 -1.26
CA LEU A 31 -1.18 -11.55 -1.89
C LEU A 31 0.30 -11.47 -1.50
N LEU A 32 0.84 -10.26 -1.33
CA LEU A 32 2.19 -10.05 -0.82
C LEU A 32 2.36 -10.64 0.59
N ALA A 33 1.38 -10.47 1.48
CA ALA A 33 1.42 -11.09 2.81
C ALA A 33 1.42 -12.62 2.73
N ALA A 34 0.64 -13.21 1.82
CA ALA A 34 0.63 -14.65 1.63
C ALA A 34 1.98 -15.16 1.08
N ASP A 35 2.55 -14.45 0.10
CA ASP A 35 3.85 -14.77 -0.48
C ASP A 35 4.96 -14.68 0.60
N LEU A 36 4.95 -13.62 1.43
CA LEU A 36 5.88 -13.44 2.55
C LEU A 36 5.72 -14.53 3.62
N TYR A 37 4.49 -14.87 3.99
CA TYR A 37 4.24 -15.91 4.97
C TYR A 37 4.68 -17.27 4.46
N ASN A 38 4.43 -17.60 3.20
CA ASN A 38 4.88 -18.87 2.61
C ASN A 38 6.40 -18.93 2.51
N ALA A 39 7.05 -17.83 2.11
CA ALA A 39 8.50 -17.76 2.00
C ALA A 39 9.20 -17.95 3.36
N VAL A 40 8.67 -17.35 4.43
CA VAL A 40 9.25 -17.49 5.77
C VAL A 40 8.79 -18.78 6.45
N GLY A 41 7.49 -19.08 6.41
CA GLY A 41 6.89 -20.22 7.09
C GLY A 41 7.34 -21.59 6.57
N ALA A 42 7.80 -21.68 5.31
CA ALA A 42 8.34 -22.92 4.75
C ALA A 42 9.52 -23.48 5.56
N ASP A 43 10.34 -22.61 6.17
CA ASP A 43 11.50 -23.01 6.96
C ASP A 43 11.20 -23.15 8.46
N HIS A 44 10.00 -22.74 8.91
CA HIS A 44 9.62 -22.61 10.32
C HIS A 44 8.33 -23.41 10.67
N LEU A 45 8.18 -24.62 10.13
CA LEU A 45 6.94 -25.42 10.19
C LEU A 45 6.42 -25.76 11.61
N ASN A 46 7.28 -25.74 12.63
CA ASN A 46 6.93 -26.07 14.02
C ASN A 46 7.20 -24.92 15.00
N GLU A 47 7.32 -23.71 14.47
CA GLU A 47 7.67 -22.53 15.26
C GLU A 47 6.60 -21.45 15.12
N ASN A 48 6.50 -20.58 16.13
CA ASN A 48 5.63 -19.41 16.04
C ASN A 48 6.30 -18.36 15.16
N VAL A 49 5.64 -17.96 14.08
CA VAL A 49 6.12 -16.94 13.15
C VAL A 49 5.22 -15.70 13.24
N VAL A 50 5.83 -14.54 13.47
CA VAL A 50 5.15 -13.24 13.48
C VAL A 50 5.83 -12.33 12.47
N ILE A 51 5.08 -11.86 11.47
CA ILE A 51 5.57 -10.99 10.40
C ILE A 51 4.59 -9.81 10.26
N SER A 52 5.09 -8.63 9.93
CA SER A 52 4.27 -7.46 9.57
C SER A 52 4.42 -7.15 8.07
N PRO A 53 3.55 -7.72 7.20
CA PRO A 53 3.59 -7.46 5.76
C PRO A 53 3.48 -5.97 5.41
N ALA A 54 2.68 -5.21 6.16
CA ALA A 54 2.48 -3.78 5.92
C ALA A 54 3.75 -2.96 6.16
N THR A 55 4.54 -3.30 7.18
CA THR A 55 5.81 -2.63 7.46
C THR A 55 6.83 -2.92 6.36
N ILE A 56 6.96 -4.19 5.96
CA ILE A 56 7.86 -4.62 4.88
C ILE A 56 7.48 -3.91 3.58
N GLN A 57 6.20 -3.91 3.22
CA GLN A 57 5.69 -3.25 2.02
C GLN A 57 6.00 -1.75 2.03
N SER A 58 5.79 -1.08 3.16
CA SER A 58 6.07 0.36 3.30
C SER A 58 7.56 0.68 3.14
N SER A 59 8.44 -0.12 3.76
CA SER A 59 9.89 0.04 3.62
C SER A 59 10.37 -0.21 2.19
N MET A 60 9.83 -1.23 1.52
CA MET A 60 10.16 -1.54 0.12
C MET A 60 9.59 -0.49 -0.84
N ALA A 61 8.42 0.08 -0.57
CA ALA A 61 7.86 1.17 -1.35
C ALA A 61 8.76 2.42 -1.28
N LEU A 62 9.29 2.75 -0.10
CA LEU A 62 10.28 3.82 0.04
C LEU A 62 11.57 3.51 -0.74
N ALA A 63 12.04 2.25 -0.72
CA ALA A 63 13.18 1.84 -1.53
C ALA A 63 12.90 1.98 -3.04
N PHE A 64 11.68 1.65 -3.49
CA PHE A 64 11.26 1.81 -4.88
C PHE A 64 11.34 3.26 -5.35
N VAL A 65 10.95 4.22 -4.50
CA VAL A 65 11.05 5.67 -4.83
C VAL A 65 12.49 6.09 -5.18
N GLY A 66 13.50 5.45 -4.58
CA GLY A 66 14.92 5.73 -4.88
C GLY A 66 15.54 4.82 -5.95
N ALA A 67 14.86 3.74 -6.34
CA ALA A 67 15.41 2.73 -7.24
C ALA A 67 15.38 3.18 -8.70
N LYS A 68 16.29 2.64 -9.52
CA LYS A 68 16.34 2.87 -10.97
C LYS A 68 16.63 1.58 -11.72
N GLY A 69 16.37 1.59 -13.03
CA GLY A 69 16.67 0.48 -13.93
C GLY A 69 16.03 -0.83 -13.45
N GLN A 70 16.80 -1.92 -13.51
CA GLN A 70 16.33 -3.27 -13.17
C GLN A 70 15.75 -3.35 -11.75
N THR A 71 16.38 -2.71 -10.76
CA THR A 71 15.91 -2.75 -9.36
C THR A 71 14.54 -2.08 -9.20
N ALA A 72 14.28 -0.99 -9.92
CA ALA A 72 12.96 -0.36 -9.89
C ALA A 72 11.89 -1.30 -10.47
N SER A 73 12.20 -1.99 -11.58
CA SER A 73 11.29 -2.96 -12.20
C SER A 73 11.01 -4.16 -11.29
N GLU A 74 12.02 -4.71 -10.63
CA GLU A 74 11.86 -5.82 -9.68
C GLU A 74 11.02 -5.41 -8.48
N LEU A 75 11.26 -4.23 -7.90
CA LEU A 75 10.46 -3.71 -6.79
C LEU A 75 9.01 -3.42 -7.20
N GLN A 76 8.79 -2.86 -8.39
CA GLN A 76 7.45 -2.63 -8.91
C GLN A 76 6.66 -3.95 -9.04
N GLN A 77 7.29 -4.97 -9.61
CA GLN A 77 6.70 -6.30 -9.79
C GLN A 77 6.44 -6.99 -8.44
N GLY A 78 7.44 -7.02 -7.55
CA GLY A 78 7.34 -7.66 -6.24
C GLY A 78 6.31 -7.00 -5.32
N LEU A 79 6.21 -5.67 -5.36
CA LEU A 79 5.17 -4.93 -4.63
C LEU A 79 3.81 -4.94 -5.33
N ARG A 80 3.71 -5.55 -6.52
CA ARG A 80 2.51 -5.61 -7.34
C ARG A 80 1.90 -4.22 -7.57
N LEU A 81 2.77 -3.23 -7.72
CA LEU A 81 2.34 -1.87 -8.05
C LEU A 81 1.72 -1.91 -9.45
N GLY A 82 0.67 -1.13 -9.67
CA GLY A 82 0.10 -0.96 -11.00
C GLY A 82 1.15 -0.46 -12.00
N PRO A 83 0.85 -0.48 -13.31
CA PRO A 83 1.63 0.28 -14.27
C PRO A 83 1.64 1.73 -13.78
N GLY A 84 2.76 2.18 -13.21
CA GLY A 84 2.91 3.57 -12.79
C GLY A 84 2.78 4.47 -14.01
N ASP A 85 2.30 5.70 -13.82
CA ASP A 85 2.34 6.71 -14.87
C ASP A 85 3.80 6.83 -15.34
N ALA A 86 4.09 6.26 -16.51
CA ALA A 86 5.43 6.04 -17.04
C ALA A 86 6.03 7.33 -17.62
N ASP A 87 5.90 8.44 -16.89
CA ASP A 87 6.39 9.76 -17.29
C ASP A 87 6.99 10.48 -16.07
N ALA A 88 8.17 10.04 -15.62
CA ALA A 88 9.15 10.86 -14.89
C ALA A 88 10.44 10.06 -14.62
N GLY A 89 11.12 9.65 -15.68
CA GLY A 89 12.44 9.07 -15.58
C GLY A 89 12.86 8.53 -16.94
N GLU A 90 13.54 9.37 -17.71
CA GLU A 90 14.16 9.00 -18.98
C GLU A 90 14.76 7.58 -18.94
N PRO A 91 14.50 6.74 -19.96
CA PRO A 91 15.23 5.49 -20.11
C PRO A 91 16.71 5.82 -20.30
N ALA A 92 17.54 5.37 -19.37
CA ALA A 92 18.99 5.41 -19.49
C ALA A 92 19.40 4.49 -20.64
N GLN A 93 19.45 5.07 -21.84
CA GLN A 93 20.09 4.47 -22.99
C GLN A 93 21.61 4.66 -22.86
N ARG A 94 22.27 3.70 -22.21
CA ARG A 94 23.63 3.24 -22.56
C ARG A 94 24.05 2.02 -21.77
#